data_AF-A0A960JJ74-F1
#
_entry.id   AF-A0A960JJ74-F1
#
_cell.length_a   1.000
_cell.length_b   1.000
_cell.length_c   1.000
_cell.angle_alpha   90.00
_cell.angle_beta   90.00
_cell.angle_gamma   90.00
#
_symmetry.space_group_name_H-M   'P 1'
#
loop_
_entity.id
_entity.type
_entity.pdbx_description
1 polymer ?
#
loop_
_entity_poly.entity_id
_entity_poly.type
_entity_poly.pdbx_seq_one_letter_code
_entity_poly.pdbx_strand_id
1 'polypeptide(L)'
;LVRAPDPYRCWAASGAMLLGRGAPLSRTPGVNFETQPSGVVGGIDNSHANMQKFADYYDMTMIKAEYFSCLQLVTELYRYGRLMLNIKGINSNMTASNPDDSHLVVMIGARGDGEPRGTTITLYNPSGGGGKVTSSYHYLKSKYPKLTYQVFYTLKNRSNPI
;
A
#
# COMPACT_ATOMS: atom_id res chain seq x y z
N LEU A 1 0.09 15.26 -2.98
CA LEU A 1 -0.37 13.85 -2.99
C LEU A 1 -0.29 13.37 -4.44
N VAL A 2 0.31 12.21 -4.69
CA VAL A 2 0.56 11.71 -6.06
C VAL A 2 -0.60 10.82 -6.50
N ARG A 3 -1.32 11.21 -7.56
CA ARG A 3 -2.47 10.46 -8.08
C ARG A 3 -2.03 9.29 -8.95
N ALA A 4 -2.78 8.18 -8.89
CA ALA A 4 -2.59 7.09 -9.84
C ALA A 4 -2.89 7.58 -11.27
N PRO A 5 -2.06 7.24 -12.27
CA PRO A 5 -2.32 7.58 -13.66
C PRO A 5 -3.65 7.02 -14.19
N ASP A 6 -4.06 5.84 -13.70
CA ASP A 6 -5.34 5.18 -13.96
C ASP A 6 -5.65 4.20 -12.81
N PRO A 7 -6.86 3.59 -12.77
CA PRO A 7 -7.27 2.69 -11.69
C PRO A 7 -6.35 1.48 -11.44
N TYR A 8 -5.56 1.05 -12.42
CA TYR A 8 -4.75 -0.17 -12.38
C TYR A 8 -3.29 0.10 -12.00
N ARG A 9 -2.88 1.37 -12.00
CA ARG A 9 -1.52 1.81 -11.64
C ARG A 9 -1.42 2.41 -10.24
N CYS A 10 -2.15 1.84 -9.27
CA CYS A 10 -2.05 2.25 -7.87
C CYS A 10 -0.64 2.09 -7.30
N TRP A 11 0.09 1.06 -7.72
CA TRP A 11 1.51 0.84 -7.39
C TRP A 11 2.40 2.03 -7.72
N ALA A 12 2.14 2.72 -8.84
CA ALA A 12 2.98 3.81 -9.32
C ALA A 12 2.89 5.02 -8.39
N ALA A 13 1.67 5.37 -7.99
CA ALA A 13 1.41 6.50 -7.12
C ALA A 13 1.69 6.21 -5.64
N SER A 14 1.31 5.02 -5.16
CA SER A 14 1.62 4.59 -3.78
C SER A 14 3.13 4.45 -3.58
N GLY A 15 3.85 3.87 -4.54
CA GLY A 15 5.31 3.79 -4.48
C GLY A 15 5.97 5.17 -4.51
N ALA A 16 5.51 6.08 -5.38
CA ALA A 16 6.00 7.46 -5.41
C ALA A 16 5.78 8.16 -4.07
N MET A 17 4.60 8.01 -3.48
CA MET A 17 4.26 8.61 -2.20
C MET A 17 5.06 8.00 -1.04
N LEU A 18 5.29 6.69 -1.04
CA LEU A 18 6.19 6.05 -0.08
C LEU A 18 7.60 6.63 -0.17
N LEU A 19 8.12 6.82 -1.39
CA LEU A 19 9.46 7.37 -1.65
C LEU A 19 9.57 8.89 -1.55
N GLY A 20 8.47 9.60 -1.25
CA GLY A 20 8.46 11.07 -1.20
C GLY A 20 8.66 11.76 -2.55
N ARG A 21 8.35 11.09 -3.66
CA ARG A 21 8.45 11.65 -5.01
C ARG A 21 7.19 12.43 -5.40
N GLY A 22 7.35 13.43 -6.26
CA GLY A 22 6.25 14.28 -6.74
C GLY A 22 5.44 13.70 -7.92
N ALA A 23 5.96 12.65 -8.57
CA ALA A 23 5.35 12.06 -9.77
C ALA A 23 5.24 10.54 -9.65
N PRO A 24 4.23 9.90 -10.31
CA PRO A 24 4.07 8.45 -10.32
C PRO A 24 5.33 7.72 -10.83
N LEU A 25 5.59 6.55 -10.27
CA LEU A 25 6.69 5.71 -10.72
C LEU A 25 6.46 5.16 -12.13
N SER A 26 7.55 4.99 -12.88
CA SER A 26 7.54 4.27 -14.15
C SER A 26 7.54 2.76 -13.91
N ARG A 27 7.23 1.98 -14.96
CA ARG A 27 7.39 0.53 -14.88
C ARG A 27 8.84 0.17 -14.59
N THR A 28 8.99 -0.89 -13.81
CA THR A 28 10.28 -1.37 -13.32
C THR A 28 10.77 -2.53 -14.20
N PRO A 29 12.01 -2.51 -14.71
CA PRO A 29 12.61 -3.66 -15.38
C PRO A 29 12.58 -4.93 -14.51
N GLY A 30 12.23 -6.07 -15.09
CA GLY A 30 12.19 -7.36 -14.40
C GLY A 30 10.98 -7.61 -13.49
N VAL A 31 10.14 -6.59 -13.28
CA VAL A 31 8.84 -6.70 -12.61
C VAL A 31 7.77 -7.05 -13.65
N ASN A 32 6.98 -8.07 -13.35
CA ASN A 32 5.85 -8.50 -14.15
C ASN A 32 4.68 -7.53 -13.94
N PHE A 33 4.14 -7.03 -15.04
CA PHE A 33 2.92 -6.24 -15.06
C PHE A 33 1.83 -7.04 -15.78
N GLU A 34 0.64 -7.01 -15.23
CA GLU A 34 -0.54 -7.68 -15.75
C GLU A 34 -1.09 -6.92 -16.95
N THR A 35 -1.42 -7.70 -17.97
CA THR A 35 -2.22 -7.27 -19.12
C THR A 35 -3.66 -7.61 -18.84
N GLN A 36 -4.53 -6.60 -18.81
CA GLN A 36 -5.95 -6.83 -18.69
C GLN A 36 -6.53 -7.46 -19.96
N PRO A 37 -7.71 -8.10 -19.88
CA PRO A 37 -8.41 -8.62 -21.05
C PRO A 37 -8.65 -7.56 -22.16
N SER A 38 -8.76 -6.28 -21.78
CA SER A 38 -8.88 -5.14 -22.70
C SER A 38 -7.58 -4.79 -23.44
N GLY A 39 -6.47 -5.49 -23.18
CA GLY A 39 -5.13 -5.18 -23.70
C GLY A 39 -4.40 -4.08 -22.92
N VAL A 40 -5.05 -3.45 -21.93
CA VAL A 40 -4.42 -2.44 -21.08
C VAL A 40 -3.43 -3.11 -20.14
N VAL A 41 -2.14 -2.86 -20.35
CA VAL A 41 -1.09 -3.26 -19.43
C VAL A 41 -0.98 -2.20 -18.33
N GLY A 42 -1.18 -2.58 -17.07
CA GLY A 42 -1.21 -1.57 -15.99
C GLY A 42 -1.12 -2.14 -14.60
N GLY A 43 -1.83 -3.24 -14.33
CA GLY A 43 -1.74 -3.94 -13.06
C GLY A 43 -0.33 -4.45 -12.81
N ILE A 44 0.08 -4.54 -11.55
CA ILE A 44 1.31 -5.22 -11.16
C ILE A 44 0.93 -6.60 -10.66
N ASP A 45 1.66 -7.65 -11.06
CA ASP A 45 1.47 -8.98 -10.48
C ASP A 45 1.83 -8.91 -8.99
N ASN A 46 0.85 -9.22 -8.14
CA ASN A 46 0.94 -9.01 -6.71
C ASN A 46 1.53 -10.20 -5.95
N SER A 47 2.02 -11.22 -6.64
CA SER A 47 2.75 -12.33 -6.04
C SER A 47 3.96 -11.82 -5.24
N HIS A 48 4.23 -12.46 -4.10
CA HIS A 48 5.35 -12.08 -3.23
C HIS A 48 6.69 -12.02 -3.97
N ALA A 49 6.93 -12.95 -4.90
CA ALA A 49 8.16 -12.97 -5.68
C ALA A 49 8.29 -11.75 -6.61
N ASN A 50 7.20 -11.34 -7.26
CA ASN A 50 7.22 -10.19 -8.14
C ASN A 50 7.31 -8.86 -7.38
N MET A 51 6.57 -8.75 -6.28
CA MET A 51 6.57 -7.57 -5.43
C MET A 51 7.89 -7.36 -4.68
N GLN A 52 8.64 -8.44 -4.40
CA GLN A 52 10.00 -8.33 -3.90
C GLN A 52 10.91 -7.64 -4.93
N LYS A 53 10.86 -8.03 -6.22
CA LYS A 53 11.64 -7.37 -7.28
C LYS A 53 11.30 -5.87 -7.39
N PHE A 54 10.01 -5.53 -7.24
CA PHE A 54 9.58 -4.13 -7.23
C PHE A 54 10.19 -3.37 -6.05
N ALA A 55 10.19 -3.98 -4.86
CA ALA A 55 10.79 -3.40 -3.67
C ALA A 55 12.31 -3.19 -3.85
N ASP A 56 13.01 -4.22 -4.33
CA ASP A 56 14.46 -4.21 -4.55
C ASP A 56 14.87 -3.09 -5.51
N TYR A 57 14.16 -2.93 -6.64
CA TYR A 57 14.49 -1.90 -7.63
C TYR A 57 14.37 -0.47 -7.08
N TYR A 58 13.47 -0.25 -6.11
CA TYR A 58 13.22 1.08 -5.54
C TYR A 58 13.89 1.29 -4.17
N ASP A 59 14.80 0.40 -3.76
CA ASP A 59 15.41 0.39 -2.42
C ASP A 59 14.37 0.43 -1.28
N MET A 60 13.29 -0.33 -1.43
CA MET A 60 12.28 -0.55 -0.40
C MET A 60 12.52 -1.89 0.29
N THR A 61 12.15 -1.98 1.55
CA THR A 61 11.99 -3.28 2.21
C THR A 61 10.55 -3.72 2.09
N MET A 62 10.32 -4.97 1.67
CA MET A 62 9.02 -5.63 1.72
C MET A 62 9.00 -6.67 2.86
N ILE A 63 7.91 -6.73 3.60
CA ILE A 63 7.62 -7.80 4.55
C ILE A 63 6.33 -8.51 4.11
N LYS A 64 6.34 -9.85 4.16
CA LYS A 64 5.13 -10.68 4.11
C LYS A 64 4.43 -10.56 5.45
N ALA A 65 3.32 -9.82 5.48
CA ALA A 65 2.77 -9.28 6.72
C ALA A 65 1.31 -9.72 6.95
N GLU A 66 0.91 -10.88 6.42
CA GLU A 66 -0.49 -11.37 6.49
C GLU A 66 -1.02 -11.40 7.93
N TYR A 67 -0.11 -11.62 8.89
CA TYR A 67 -0.39 -11.77 10.32
C TYR A 67 0.11 -10.59 11.18
N PHE A 68 0.46 -9.44 10.58
CA PHE A 68 0.83 -8.26 11.37
C PHE A 68 -0.31 -7.85 12.31
N SER A 69 0.03 -7.68 13.59
CA SER A 69 -0.88 -7.09 14.57
C SER A 69 -1.03 -5.58 14.34
N CYS A 70 -2.07 -4.99 14.94
CA CYS A 70 -2.26 -3.55 14.90
C CYS A 70 -1.06 -2.81 15.51
N LEU A 71 -0.60 -3.27 16.68
CA LEU A 71 0.56 -2.72 17.37
C LEU A 71 1.84 -2.80 16.54
N GLN A 72 2.11 -3.93 15.87
CA GLN A 72 3.26 -4.07 14.96
C GLN A 72 3.18 -3.05 13.82
N LEU A 73 2.02 -2.95 13.16
CA LEU A 73 1.83 -2.03 12.04
C LEU A 73 2.02 -0.56 12.47
N VAL A 74 1.46 -0.17 13.60
CA VAL A 74 1.61 1.19 14.15
C VAL A 74 3.06 1.46 14.57
N THR A 75 3.73 0.48 15.17
CA THR A 75 5.16 0.59 15.54
C THR A 75 6.03 0.83 14.31
N GLU A 76 5.82 0.08 13.23
CA GLU A 76 6.58 0.29 11.99
C GLU A 76 6.22 1.63 11.33
N LEU A 77 4.96 2.10 11.42
CA LEU A 77 4.59 3.42 10.96
C LEU A 77 5.35 4.51 11.72
N TYR A 78 5.43 4.43 13.05
CA TYR A 78 6.21 5.39 13.84
C TYR A 78 7.70 5.37 13.51
N ARG A 79 8.25 4.20 13.18
CA ARG A 79 9.68 4.05 12.83
C ARG A 79 10.04 4.60 11.46
N TYR A 80 9.14 4.52 10.48
CA TYR A 80 9.45 4.84 9.07
C TYR A 80 8.61 5.98 8.50
N GLY A 81 7.67 6.54 9.27
CA GLY A 81 6.80 7.66 8.92
C GLY A 81 5.67 7.32 7.95
N ARG A 82 5.90 6.40 6.99
CA ARG A 82 4.91 5.93 6.02
C ARG A 82 5.11 4.46 5.74
N LEU A 83 4.01 3.73 5.60
CA LEU A 83 4.01 2.34 5.15
C LEU A 83 3.14 2.23 3.91
N MET A 84 3.63 1.59 2.85
CA MET A 84 2.78 1.18 1.75
C MET A 84 2.20 -0.19 2.07
N LEU A 85 0.89 -0.34 1.96
CA LEU A 85 0.18 -1.59 2.20
C LEU A 85 -0.33 -2.13 0.88
N ASN A 86 -0.05 -3.39 0.59
CA ASN A 86 -0.78 -4.13 -0.43
C ASN A 86 -1.95 -4.85 0.24
N ILE A 87 -3.18 -4.51 -0.16
CA ILE A 87 -4.41 -5.10 0.37
C ILE A 87 -4.96 -6.08 -0.66
N LYS A 88 -5.11 -7.35 -0.28
CA LYS A 88 -5.63 -8.40 -1.18
C LYS A 88 -7.15 -8.54 -1.09
N GLY A 89 -7.80 -8.88 -2.20
CA GLY A 89 -9.24 -9.09 -2.31
C GLY A 89 -10.05 -7.81 -2.50
N ILE A 90 -9.42 -6.72 -2.98
CA ILE A 90 -10.08 -5.42 -3.18
C ILE A 90 -9.70 -4.79 -4.51
N ASN A 91 -10.59 -3.94 -5.02
CA ASN A 91 -10.32 -3.12 -6.20
C ASN A 91 -9.81 -1.70 -5.83
N SER A 92 -9.59 -0.87 -6.86
CA SER A 92 -9.09 0.51 -6.74
C SER A 92 -9.97 1.45 -5.90
N ASN A 93 -11.26 1.14 -5.76
CA ASN A 93 -12.23 1.92 -4.97
C ASN A 93 -12.30 1.45 -3.51
N MET A 94 -11.41 0.52 -3.11
CA MET A 94 -11.43 -0.12 -1.81
C MET A 94 -12.76 -0.82 -1.51
N THR A 95 -13.38 -1.44 -2.51
CA THR A 95 -14.48 -2.37 -2.29
C THR A 95 -14.00 -3.80 -2.48
N ALA A 96 -14.67 -4.75 -1.82
CA ALA A 96 -14.35 -6.17 -1.95
C ALA A 96 -14.46 -6.58 -3.43
N SER A 97 -13.51 -7.39 -3.88
CA SER A 97 -13.36 -7.82 -5.28
C SER A 97 -12.87 -9.28 -5.34
N ASN A 98 -12.39 -9.73 -6.50
CA ASN A 98 -11.83 -11.06 -6.65
C ASN A 98 -10.69 -11.28 -5.63
N PRO A 99 -10.59 -12.46 -4.99
CA PRO A 99 -9.49 -12.77 -4.05
C PRO A 99 -8.08 -12.56 -4.59
N ASP A 100 -7.88 -12.59 -5.91
CA ASP A 100 -6.60 -12.36 -6.56
C ASP A 100 -6.31 -10.88 -6.84
N ASP A 101 -7.36 -10.04 -6.86
CA ASP A 101 -7.19 -8.59 -6.98
C ASP A 101 -6.46 -8.05 -5.75
N SER A 102 -5.73 -6.95 -5.95
CA SER A 102 -5.17 -6.22 -4.84
C SER A 102 -5.03 -4.74 -5.16
N HIS A 103 -4.82 -3.95 -4.12
CA HIS A 103 -4.69 -2.50 -4.26
C HIS A 103 -3.66 -1.96 -3.29
N LEU A 104 -2.71 -1.18 -3.82
CA LEU A 104 -1.67 -0.55 -3.02
C LEU A 104 -2.12 0.82 -2.53
N VAL A 105 -2.06 1.01 -1.21
CA VAL A 105 -2.35 2.27 -0.50
C VAL A 105 -1.18 2.66 0.38
N VAL A 106 -1.14 3.88 0.89
CA VAL A 106 -0.10 4.32 1.83
C VAL A 106 -0.71 4.69 3.17
N MET A 107 -0.38 3.97 4.23
CA MET A 107 -0.65 4.38 5.60
C MET A 107 0.23 5.57 5.95
N ILE A 108 -0.41 6.69 6.29
CA ILE A 108 0.22 7.99 6.54
C ILE A 108 -0.04 8.53 7.94
N GLY A 109 -0.75 7.77 8.77
CA GLY A 109 -1.09 8.19 10.12
C GLY A 109 -1.78 7.08 10.90
N ALA A 110 -1.57 7.10 12.20
CA ALA A 110 -2.31 6.32 13.17
C ALA A 110 -2.50 7.15 14.44
N ARG A 111 -3.60 6.91 15.15
CA ARG A 111 -3.85 7.45 16.49
C ARG A 111 -4.52 6.37 17.32
N GLY A 112 -4.05 6.16 18.55
CA GLY A 112 -4.62 5.19 19.48
C GLY A 112 -3.55 4.53 20.34
N ASP A 113 -3.94 3.42 20.94
CA ASP A 113 -3.17 2.61 21.90
C ASP A 113 -2.46 1.40 21.27
N GLY A 114 -2.60 1.21 19.95
CA GLY A 114 -2.06 0.03 19.26
C GLY A 114 -2.98 -1.19 19.32
N GLU A 115 -4.13 -1.12 20.00
CA GLU A 115 -5.14 -2.16 20.01
C GLU A 115 -6.09 -2.01 18.81
N PRO A 116 -6.60 -3.12 18.22
CA PRO A 116 -7.45 -3.06 17.04
C PRO A 116 -8.66 -2.14 17.16
N ARG A 117 -9.30 -2.10 18.34
CA ARG A 117 -10.49 -1.28 18.59
C ARG A 117 -10.17 0.14 19.05
N GLY A 118 -9.03 0.34 19.71
CA GLY A 118 -8.58 1.65 20.19
C GLY A 118 -7.79 2.46 19.16
N THR A 119 -7.40 1.85 18.04
CA THR A 119 -6.58 2.47 17.00
C THR A 119 -7.38 2.85 15.77
N THR A 120 -7.21 4.10 15.34
CA THR A 120 -7.64 4.62 14.03
C THR A 120 -6.43 4.81 13.13
N ILE A 121 -6.54 4.42 11.87
CA ILE A 121 -5.48 4.61 10.87
C ILE A 121 -5.98 5.45 9.70
N THR A 122 -5.07 6.21 9.10
CA THR A 122 -5.32 7.00 7.89
C THR A 122 -4.54 6.41 6.73
N LEU A 123 -5.27 5.98 5.71
CA LEU A 123 -4.76 5.45 4.45
C LEU A 123 -4.92 6.49 3.35
N TYR A 124 -3.89 6.68 2.55
CA TYR A 124 -3.96 7.35 1.27
C TYR A 124 -4.27 6.33 0.17
N ASN A 125 -5.42 6.47 -0.47
CA ASN A 125 -5.77 5.74 -1.68
C ASN A 125 -5.38 6.59 -2.91
N PRO A 126 -4.43 6.16 -3.76
CA PRO A 126 -4.01 6.94 -4.92
C PRO A 126 -5.03 6.96 -6.08
N SER A 127 -5.97 6.01 -6.12
CA SER A 127 -6.95 5.88 -7.19
C SER A 127 -8.10 6.89 -7.06
N GLY A 128 -8.87 7.08 -8.13
CA GLY A 128 -10.08 7.92 -8.11
C GLY A 128 -9.83 9.41 -7.79
N GLY A 129 -8.67 9.96 -8.15
CA GLY A 129 -8.31 11.36 -7.86
C GLY A 129 -7.49 11.55 -6.57
N GLY A 130 -7.20 10.49 -5.84
CA GLY A 130 -6.37 10.53 -4.63
C GLY A 130 -7.14 11.01 -3.40
N GLY A 131 -7.41 10.11 -2.47
CA GLY A 131 -8.21 10.39 -1.27
C GLY A 131 -7.59 9.85 0.01
N LYS A 132 -8.01 10.40 1.15
CA LYS A 132 -7.68 9.85 2.48
C LYS A 132 -8.88 9.09 3.01
N VAL A 133 -8.64 7.89 3.49
CA VAL A 133 -9.61 7.05 4.20
C VAL A 133 -9.12 6.92 5.64
N THR A 134 -9.88 7.45 6.59
CA THR A 134 -9.58 7.33 8.02
C THR A 134 -10.66 6.48 8.66
N SER A 135 -10.27 5.40 9.33
CA SER A 135 -11.21 4.52 10.02
C SER A 135 -10.51 3.72 11.11
N SER A 136 -11.28 3.08 12.00
CA SER A 136 -10.71 2.19 13.01
C SER A 136 -10.02 1.01 12.34
N TYR A 137 -8.91 0.55 12.92
CA TYR A 137 -8.20 -0.63 12.44
C TYR A 137 -9.13 -1.85 12.47
N HIS A 138 -9.92 -2.01 13.53
CA HIS A 138 -10.91 -3.08 13.65
C HIS A 138 -11.90 -3.10 12.47
N TYR A 139 -12.46 -1.95 12.08
CA TYR A 139 -13.36 -1.87 10.93
C TYR A 139 -12.67 -2.20 9.62
N LEU A 140 -11.46 -1.66 9.39
CA LEU A 140 -10.72 -1.93 8.17
C LEU A 140 -10.32 -3.41 8.06
N LYS A 141 -9.90 -4.04 9.17
CA LYS A 141 -9.52 -5.46 9.19
C LYS A 141 -10.73 -6.39 9.04
N SER A 142 -11.91 -6.01 9.56
CA SER A 142 -13.14 -6.80 9.36
C SER A 142 -13.62 -6.74 7.91
N LYS A 143 -13.48 -5.59 7.25
CA LYS A 143 -13.82 -5.41 5.83
C LYS A 143 -12.76 -5.99 4.89
N TYR A 144 -11.49 -5.91 5.27
CA TYR A 144 -10.34 -6.34 4.49
C TYR A 144 -9.45 -7.27 5.32
N PRO A 145 -9.79 -8.57 5.43
CA PRO A 145 -9.02 -9.51 6.26
C PRO A 145 -7.53 -9.56 5.89
N LYS A 146 -7.21 -9.36 4.60
CA LYS A 146 -5.85 -9.29 4.05
C LYS A 146 -5.34 -7.85 3.89
N LEU A 147 -5.68 -6.95 4.82
CA LEU A 147 -5.22 -5.53 4.87
C LEU A 147 -3.70 -5.36 4.76
N THR A 148 -2.94 -6.32 5.28
CA THR A 148 -1.48 -6.27 5.39
C THR A 148 -0.82 -7.38 4.58
N TYR A 149 -1.38 -7.77 3.44
CA TYR A 149 -0.86 -8.90 2.65
C TYR A 149 0.65 -8.75 2.39
N GLN A 150 1.06 -7.55 1.98
CA GLN A 150 2.46 -7.11 1.99
C GLN A 150 2.54 -5.71 2.59
N VAL A 151 3.63 -5.42 3.30
CA VAL A 151 3.94 -4.10 3.82
C VAL A 151 5.31 -3.67 3.29
N PHE A 152 5.39 -2.45 2.79
CA PHE A 152 6.63 -1.87 2.27
C PHE A 152 6.99 -0.59 3.03
N TYR A 153 8.27 -0.39 3.26
CA TYR A 153 8.81 0.82 3.85
C TYR A 153 10.18 1.16 3.26
N THR A 154 10.68 2.36 3.55
CA THR A 154 12.03 2.78 3.17
C THR A 154 12.73 3.42 4.37
N LEU A 155 14.03 3.18 4.49
CA LEU A 155 14.87 3.80 5.51
C LEU A 155 15.13 5.28 5.23
N LYS A 156 14.94 5.73 3.97
CA LYS A 156 15.21 7.10 3.52
C LYS A 156 14.24 8.13 4.11
N ASN A 157 13.08 7.71 4.64
CA ASN A 157 12.09 8.61 5.24
C ASN A 157 12.38 9.02 6.71
N ARG A 158 13.48 8.54 7.31
CA ARG A 158 13.83 8.83 8.71
C ARG A 158 14.18 10.29 8.99
N SER A 159 14.36 11.13 7.97
CA SER A 159 14.90 12.49 8.13
C SER A 159 13.89 13.58 8.53
N ASN A 160 12.60 13.28 8.71
CA ASN A 160 11.64 14.24 9.25
C ASN A 160 10.82 13.62 10.40
N PRO A 161 11.30 13.68 11.65
CA PRO A 161 10.39 13.56 12.78
C PRO A 161 9.38 14.72 12.71
N ILE A 162 8.11 14.40 12.91
CA ILE A 162 7.04 15.39 13.14
C ILE A 162 7.32 16.07 14.48
#